data_AF-B3RRG0-F1
#
_entry.id   AF-B3RRG0-F1
#
_cell.length_a   1.000
_cell.length_b   1.000
_cell.length_c   1.000
_cell.angle_alpha   90.00
_cell.angle_beta   90.00
_cell.angle_gamma   90.00
#
_symmetry.space_group_name_H-M   'P 1'
#
loop_
_entity.id
_entity.type
_entity.pdbx_description
1 polymer ?
#
loop_
_entity_poly.entity_id
_entity_poly.type
_entity_poly.pdbx_seq_one_letter_code
_entity_poly.pdbx_strand_id
1 'polypeptide(L)'
;MGGSQSVEVSDGGTEGYHVLKVVQEGSPGQKAGLEPFFDFILQINGVRLNQDNDELKEILQASCEKSVEIIVYSSKTQGTRVTNITPSALWGGQGLLGVSIRFCSFEGANENVWHVLDVEPNSPAAVAGLRQHTDYIVGSDTQLQEAGDLYNLIEAFDGKPIRLYVYSTETDSCRQVIVTPNSKWGGSGSLGCGIGYGYLHRIPSKPQSASSNVTSKSDQMPIEVSNL
;
A
#
# COMPACT_ATOMS: atom_id res chain seq x y z
N MET A 1 -15.89 -22.42 3.90
CA MET A 1 -14.47 -22.80 3.77
C MET A 1 -13.79 -21.74 2.91
N GLY A 2 -12.97 -20.89 3.51
CA GLY A 2 -12.25 -19.82 2.82
C GLY A 2 -11.18 -19.30 3.76
N GLY A 3 -10.03 -19.97 3.76
CA GLY A 3 -8.91 -19.61 4.61
C GLY A 3 -8.24 -18.37 4.03
N SER A 4 -8.34 -17.25 4.73
CA SER A 4 -7.38 -16.16 4.65
C SER A 4 -6.00 -16.75 4.98
N GLN A 5 -5.16 -16.93 3.95
CA GLN A 5 -3.74 -17.19 4.18
C GLN A 5 -3.10 -15.88 4.63
N SER A 6 -3.19 -15.62 5.93
CA SER A 6 -2.39 -14.60 6.60
C SER A 6 -0.94 -15.04 6.48
N VAL A 7 -0.12 -14.24 5.81
CA VAL A 7 1.33 -14.44 5.79
C VAL A 7 1.78 -14.30 7.24
N GLU A 8 2.34 -15.36 7.82
CA GLU A 8 2.91 -15.31 9.17
C GLU A 8 4.12 -14.36 9.14
N VAL A 9 3.88 -13.09 9.44
CA VAL A 9 4.95 -12.17 9.83
C VAL A 9 5.45 -12.70 11.16
N SER A 10 6.61 -13.35 11.12
CA SER A 10 7.17 -14.17 12.20
C SER A 10 7.49 -13.42 13.50
N ASP A 11 7.08 -12.14 13.62
CA ASP A 11 7.49 -11.23 14.69
C ASP A 11 6.37 -10.31 15.21
N GLY A 12 5.18 -10.88 15.47
CA GLY A 12 4.30 -10.34 16.52
C GLY A 12 3.30 -9.23 16.14
N GLY A 13 2.66 -9.30 14.95
CA GLY A 13 1.46 -8.51 14.66
C GLY A 13 1.31 -8.09 13.20
N THR A 14 0.11 -7.63 12.83
CA THR A 14 -0.24 -7.17 11.48
C THR A 14 -0.08 -5.67 11.28
N GLU A 15 0.65 -5.00 12.16
CA GLU A 15 0.73 -3.53 12.21
C GLU A 15 2.09 -3.00 11.77
N GLY A 16 2.12 -1.81 11.20
CA GLY A 16 3.34 -1.11 10.84
C GLY A 16 3.07 0.28 10.29
N TYR A 17 4.14 0.95 9.86
CA TYR A 17 4.02 2.28 9.24
C TYR A 17 3.77 2.14 7.74
N HIS A 18 2.53 2.34 7.35
CA HIS A 18 2.06 2.37 5.97
C HIS A 18 2.62 3.57 5.22
N VAL A 19 3.31 3.33 4.12
CA VAL A 19 3.86 4.37 3.24
C VAL A 19 2.71 4.94 2.42
N LEU A 20 2.24 6.15 2.71
CA LEU A 20 1.13 6.76 1.98
C LEU A 20 1.60 7.44 0.69
N LYS A 21 2.77 8.08 0.74
CA LYS A 21 3.33 8.84 -0.36
C LYS A 21 4.85 8.84 -0.26
N VAL A 22 5.53 8.52 -1.36
CA VAL A 22 6.94 8.87 -1.55
C VAL A 22 6.94 10.22 -2.24
N VAL A 23 7.31 11.25 -1.49
CA VAL A 23 6.90 12.62 -1.80
C VAL A 23 7.82 13.26 -2.82
N GLN A 24 9.08 12.83 -2.92
CA GLN A 24 10.09 13.62 -3.61
C GLN A 24 11.12 12.77 -4.36
N GLU A 25 11.39 13.16 -5.60
CA GLU A 25 12.44 12.60 -6.43
C GLU A 25 13.81 12.80 -5.77
N GLY A 26 14.65 11.77 -5.78
CA GLY A 26 15.95 11.75 -5.12
C GLY A 26 15.89 11.51 -3.59
N SER A 27 14.71 11.37 -3.00
CA SER A 27 14.56 11.10 -1.56
C SER A 27 15.12 9.73 -1.16
N PRO A 28 15.54 9.56 0.11
CA PRO A 28 15.99 8.26 0.61
C PRO A 28 14.94 7.15 0.48
N GLY A 29 13.66 7.47 0.69
CA GLY A 29 12.56 6.53 0.52
C GLY A 29 12.42 6.04 -0.92
N GLN A 30 12.55 6.93 -1.90
CA GLN A 30 12.56 6.53 -3.32
C GLN A 30 13.77 5.65 -3.65
N LYS A 31 14.96 6.02 -3.17
CA LYS A 31 16.20 5.26 -3.41
C LYS A 31 16.17 3.87 -2.77
N ALA A 32 15.48 3.73 -1.63
CA ALA A 32 15.26 2.44 -0.97
C ALA A 32 14.21 1.56 -1.65
N GLY A 33 13.51 2.08 -2.68
CA GLY A 33 12.47 1.36 -3.40
C GLY A 33 11.18 1.18 -2.58
N LEU A 34 10.84 2.16 -1.74
CA LEU A 34 9.54 2.18 -1.07
C LEU A 34 8.44 2.49 -2.11
N GLU A 35 7.44 1.63 -2.18
CA GLU A 35 6.24 1.78 -2.99
C GLU A 35 5.14 2.43 -2.16
N PRO A 36 4.64 3.62 -2.56
CA PRO A 36 3.46 4.20 -1.96
C PRO A 36 2.29 3.23 -1.95
N PHE A 37 1.52 3.27 -0.88
CA PHE A 37 0.36 2.46 -0.54
C PHE A 37 0.57 0.96 -0.38
N PHE A 38 1.52 0.35 -1.09
CA PHE A 38 1.72 -1.09 -0.94
C PHE A 38 2.62 -1.42 0.25
N ASP A 39 3.54 -0.52 0.60
CA ASP A 39 4.54 -0.83 1.59
C ASP A 39 4.15 -0.43 3.01
N PHE A 40 4.49 -1.32 3.93
CA PHE A 40 4.40 -1.14 5.36
C PHE A 40 5.78 -1.39 5.96
N ILE A 41 6.36 -0.38 6.61
CA ILE A 41 7.62 -0.52 7.33
C ILE A 41 7.31 -1.23 8.65
N LEU A 42 7.82 -2.45 8.79
CA LEU A 42 7.56 -3.31 9.95
C LEU A 42 8.67 -3.25 10.98
N GLN A 43 9.92 -3.10 10.53
CA GLN A 43 11.10 -3.15 11.37
C GLN A 43 12.17 -2.19 10.86
N ILE A 44 12.97 -1.64 11.77
CA ILE A 44 14.15 -0.83 11.48
C ILE A 44 15.29 -1.22 12.44
N ASN A 45 16.47 -1.58 11.91
CA ASN A 45 17.64 -2.02 12.69
C ASN A 45 17.34 -3.11 13.74
N GLY A 46 16.51 -4.10 13.40
CA GLY A 46 16.13 -5.15 14.36
C GLY A 46 14.95 -4.80 15.27
N VAL A 47 14.50 -3.54 15.29
CA VAL A 47 13.42 -3.06 16.17
C VAL A 47 12.08 -3.13 15.46
N ARG A 48 11.16 -3.93 16.01
CA ARG A 48 9.80 -4.11 15.49
C ARG A 48 8.93 -2.88 15.79
N LEU A 49 8.38 -2.29 14.73
CA LEU A 49 7.50 -1.11 14.78
C LEU A 49 6.03 -1.54 14.90
N ASN A 50 5.61 -1.93 16.11
CA ASN A 50 4.26 -2.42 16.39
C ASN A 50 3.41 -1.44 17.22
N GLN A 51 3.85 -0.20 17.37
CA GLN A 51 3.14 0.84 18.13
C GLN A 51 3.21 2.18 17.38
N ASP A 52 2.16 2.99 17.49
CA ASP A 52 2.17 4.38 17.02
C ASP A 52 2.87 5.27 18.05
N ASN A 53 4.20 5.33 17.98
CA ASN A 53 5.05 6.11 18.88
C ASN A 53 6.14 6.87 18.11
N ASP A 54 7.06 7.54 18.83
CA ASP A 54 8.17 8.28 18.22
C ASP A 54 9.39 7.39 17.88
N GLU A 55 9.34 6.07 18.08
CA GLU A 55 10.50 5.17 17.99
C GLU A 55 11.13 5.14 16.59
N LEU A 56 10.30 5.03 15.54
CA LEU A 56 10.77 5.12 14.15
C LEU A 56 11.51 6.45 13.92
N LYS A 57 10.96 7.55 14.42
CA LYS A 57 11.52 8.89 14.23
C LYS A 57 12.84 9.05 14.98
N GLU A 58 12.94 8.55 16.21
CA GLU A 58 14.16 8.56 17.01
C GLU A 58 15.28 7.75 16.35
N ILE A 59 14.98 6.54 15.86
CA ILE A 59 15.97 5.68 15.18
C ILE A 59 16.47 6.33 13.89
N LEU A 60 15.57 6.96 13.11
CA LEU A 60 15.95 7.70 11.91
C LEU A 60 16.85 8.91 12.22
N GLN A 61 16.56 9.64 13.30
CA GLN A 61 17.40 10.76 13.75
C GLN A 61 18.78 10.31 14.23
N ALA A 62 18.85 9.24 15.03
CA ALA A 62 20.10 8.68 15.54
C ALA A 62 20.98 8.07 14.42
N SER A 63 20.34 7.62 13.34
CA SER A 63 20.99 7.00 12.18
C SER A 63 21.10 7.92 10.98
N CYS A 64 20.97 9.24 11.18
CA CYS A 64 21.10 10.22 10.11
C CYS A 64 22.45 10.06 9.38
N GLU A 65 22.40 10.05 8.06
CA GLU A 65 23.50 9.82 7.12
C GLU A 65 24.16 8.42 7.24
N LYS A 66 23.53 7.46 7.93
CA LYS A 66 23.97 6.07 8.02
C LYS A 66 22.94 5.14 7.38
N SER A 67 23.43 4.13 6.65
CA SER A 67 22.57 3.08 6.10
C SER A 67 21.97 2.25 7.24
N VAL A 68 20.64 2.14 7.27
CA VAL A 68 19.91 1.29 8.21
C VAL A 68 19.09 0.25 7.45
N GLU A 69 19.01 -0.94 8.04
CA GLU A 69 18.22 -2.03 7.49
C GLU A 69 16.76 -1.86 7.91
N ILE A 70 15.83 -2.01 6.97
CA ILE A 70 14.40 -2.04 7.23
C ILE A 70 13.76 -3.31 6.64
N ILE A 71 12.74 -3.81 7.33
CA ILE A 71 11.87 -4.87 6.81
C ILE A 71 10.56 -4.23 6.39
N VAL A 72 10.18 -4.47 5.14
CA VAL A 72 9.00 -3.89 4.50
C VAL A 72 8.07 -5.01 4.06
N TYR A 73 6.82 -4.98 4.49
CA TYR A 73 5.75 -5.80 3.91
C TYR A 73 5.13 -5.07 2.73
N SER A 74 5.00 -5.75 1.59
CA SER A 74 4.26 -5.25 0.43
C SER A 74 2.91 -5.94 0.35
N SER A 75 1.83 -5.16 0.42
CA SER A 75 0.48 -5.65 0.21
C SER A 75 0.26 -6.10 -1.24
N LYS A 76 0.96 -5.52 -2.22
CA LYS A 76 0.92 -5.94 -3.63
C LYS A 76 1.43 -7.37 -3.83
N THR A 77 2.55 -7.73 -3.20
CA THR A 77 3.17 -9.06 -3.36
C THR A 77 2.81 -10.03 -2.23
N GLN A 78 2.11 -9.56 -1.20
CA GLN A 78 1.82 -10.33 0.02
C GLN A 78 3.07 -10.97 0.63
N GLY A 79 4.16 -10.20 0.69
CA GLY A 79 5.46 -10.71 1.14
C GLY A 79 6.30 -9.62 1.79
N THR A 80 7.27 -10.05 2.60
CA THR A 80 8.25 -9.16 3.22
C THR A 80 9.55 -9.12 2.43
N ARG A 81 10.23 -7.98 2.46
CA ARG A 81 11.58 -7.82 1.91
C ARG A 81 12.44 -6.99 2.85
N VAL A 82 13.73 -7.27 2.82
CA VAL A 82 14.75 -6.48 3.50
C VAL A 82 15.30 -5.47 2.51
N THR A 83 15.36 -4.20 2.88
CA THR A 83 16.03 -3.15 2.10
C THR A 83 16.80 -2.22 3.02
N ASN A 84 17.76 -1.49 2.47
CA ASN A 84 18.53 -0.50 3.19
C ASN A 84 18.04 0.90 2.84
N ILE A 85 17.92 1.75 3.85
CA ILE A 85 17.57 3.16 3.67
C ILE A 85 18.60 4.02 4.41
N THR A 86 19.01 5.13 3.82
CA THR A 86 19.93 6.08 4.45
C THR A 86 19.18 7.36 4.75
N PRO A 87 18.67 7.56 5.98
CA PRO A 87 17.99 8.80 6.36
C PRO A 87 18.94 9.97 6.15
N SER A 88 18.48 11.05 5.54
CA SER A 88 19.37 12.17 5.22
C SER A 88 18.66 13.50 5.42
N ALA A 89 19.40 14.51 5.89
CA ALA A 89 18.96 15.90 5.90
C ALA A 89 19.47 16.68 4.68
N LEU A 90 20.34 16.08 3.86
CA LEU A 90 21.09 16.76 2.82
C LEU A 90 20.48 16.63 1.41
N TRP A 91 19.41 15.87 1.26
CA TRP A 91 18.78 15.61 -0.04
C TRP A 91 17.86 16.73 -0.54
N GLY A 92 17.71 17.82 0.24
CA GLY A 92 17.03 19.06 -0.19
C GLY A 92 15.52 19.09 -0.01
N GLY A 93 14.93 18.06 0.59
CA GLY A 93 13.48 17.93 0.79
C GLY A 93 13.01 17.93 2.24
N GLN A 94 11.74 17.57 2.43
CA GLN A 94 11.12 17.55 3.76
C GLN A 94 11.29 16.18 4.44
N GLY A 95 11.83 16.21 5.66
CA GLY A 95 12.01 15.02 6.50
C GLY A 95 13.22 14.19 6.10
N LEU A 96 13.53 13.16 6.90
CA LEU A 96 14.74 12.36 6.72
C LEU A 96 14.61 11.31 5.61
N LEU A 97 13.38 10.89 5.28
CA LEU A 97 13.11 9.86 4.28
C LEU A 97 12.42 10.38 3.03
N GLY A 98 11.79 11.55 3.09
CA GLY A 98 10.94 12.06 2.02
C GLY A 98 9.67 11.25 1.78
N VAL A 99 9.15 10.58 2.83
CA VAL A 99 7.90 9.81 2.79
C VAL A 99 6.88 10.35 3.78
N SER A 100 5.60 10.17 3.44
CA SER A 100 4.48 10.30 4.38
C SER A 100 4.09 8.90 4.82
N ILE A 101 3.96 8.71 6.14
CA ILE A 101 3.62 7.42 6.75
C ILE A 101 2.45 7.56 7.72
N ARG A 102 1.74 6.45 7.95
CA ARG A 102 0.70 6.32 8.96
C ARG A 102 0.82 4.97 9.64
N PHE A 103 0.69 4.91 10.97
CA PHE A 103 0.61 3.63 11.66
C PHE A 103 -0.77 3.01 11.42
N CYS A 104 -0.82 1.78 10.87
CA CYS A 104 -2.05 1.00 10.72
C CYS A 104 -1.76 -0.48 10.52
N SER A 105 -2.82 -1.30 10.61
CA SER A 105 -2.77 -2.71 10.24
C SER A 105 -2.75 -2.88 8.71
N PHE A 106 -1.89 -3.76 8.21
CA PHE A 106 -1.91 -4.21 6.81
C PHE A 106 -2.88 -5.37 6.58
N GLU A 107 -3.52 -5.88 7.64
CA GLU A 107 -4.61 -6.85 7.51
C GLU A 107 -5.77 -6.21 6.74
N GLY A 108 -6.24 -6.90 5.68
CA GLY A 108 -7.32 -6.38 4.85
C GLY A 108 -6.95 -5.15 3.99
N ALA A 109 -5.70 -4.67 3.98
CA ALA A 109 -5.31 -3.49 3.21
C ALA A 109 -5.54 -3.63 1.69
N ASN A 110 -5.51 -4.86 1.18
CA ASN A 110 -5.86 -5.18 -0.21
C ASN A 110 -7.36 -5.30 -0.47
N GLU A 111 -8.16 -5.40 0.58
CA GLU A 111 -9.61 -5.60 0.51
C GLU A 111 -10.35 -4.26 0.64
N ASN A 112 -9.78 -3.34 1.42
CA ASN A 112 -10.33 -2.00 1.68
C ASN A 112 -9.96 -1.04 0.55
N VAL A 113 -10.36 -1.40 -0.66
CA VAL A 113 -10.12 -0.64 -1.88
C VAL A 113 -11.42 -0.48 -2.66
N TRP A 114 -11.66 0.72 -3.16
CA TRP A 114 -12.84 1.07 -3.95
C TRP A 114 -12.42 1.47 -5.35
N HIS A 115 -12.80 0.65 -6.33
CA HIS A 115 -12.47 0.85 -7.73
C HIS A 115 -13.39 1.90 -8.36
N VAL A 116 -12.81 2.93 -8.96
CA VAL A 116 -13.56 3.94 -9.70
C VAL A 116 -14.00 3.33 -11.04
N LEU A 117 -15.31 3.25 -11.27
CA LEU A 117 -15.90 2.75 -12.52
C LEU A 117 -16.17 3.94 -13.46
N ASP A 118 -17.33 3.95 -14.11
CA ASP A 118 -17.73 5.05 -14.99
C ASP A 118 -17.80 6.37 -14.23
N VAL A 119 -17.24 7.44 -14.81
CA VAL A 119 -17.25 8.80 -14.24
C VAL A 119 -18.07 9.70 -15.17
N GLU A 120 -19.12 10.31 -14.63
CA GLU A 120 -19.99 11.18 -15.39
C GLU A 120 -19.30 12.52 -15.71
N PRO A 121 -19.47 13.07 -16.93
CA PRO A 121 -18.92 14.38 -17.28
C PRO A 121 -19.44 15.49 -16.37
N ASN A 122 -18.56 16.43 -15.98
CA ASN A 122 -18.87 17.55 -15.07
C ASN A 122 -19.36 17.14 -13.67
N SER A 123 -19.25 15.85 -13.31
CA SER A 123 -19.52 15.37 -11.96
C SER A 123 -18.48 15.84 -10.95
N PRO A 124 -18.79 15.81 -9.63
CA PRO A 124 -17.80 16.01 -8.58
C PRO A 124 -16.54 15.13 -8.74
N ALA A 125 -16.70 13.87 -9.13
CA ALA A 125 -15.60 12.96 -9.41
C ALA A 125 -14.74 13.41 -10.61
N ALA A 126 -15.37 13.82 -11.71
CA ALA A 126 -14.67 14.33 -12.88
C ALA A 126 -13.89 15.62 -12.57
N VAL A 127 -14.52 16.56 -11.85
CA VAL A 127 -13.90 17.83 -11.45
C VAL A 127 -12.72 17.60 -10.50
N ALA A 128 -12.82 16.60 -9.62
CA ALA A 128 -11.73 16.18 -8.74
C ALA A 128 -10.59 15.45 -9.48
N GLY A 129 -10.79 15.04 -10.73
CA GLY A 129 -9.79 14.35 -11.53
C GLY A 129 -9.66 12.85 -11.21
N LEU A 130 -10.74 12.22 -10.74
CA LEU A 130 -10.83 10.75 -10.69
C LEU A 130 -10.92 10.19 -12.12
N ARG A 131 -10.13 9.16 -12.40
CA ARG A 131 -10.05 8.50 -13.70
C ARG A 131 -10.78 7.17 -13.65
N GLN A 132 -11.77 7.03 -14.54
CA GLN A 132 -12.55 5.81 -14.69
C GLN A 132 -11.66 4.59 -14.96
N HIS A 133 -11.99 3.46 -14.32
CA HIS A 133 -11.39 2.13 -14.45
C HIS A 133 -9.89 1.97 -14.13
N THR A 134 -9.16 3.07 -13.96
CA THR A 134 -7.73 3.02 -13.63
C THR A 134 -7.44 3.39 -12.19
N ASP A 135 -8.33 4.18 -11.58
CA ASP A 135 -8.17 4.66 -10.22
C ASP A 135 -8.86 3.77 -9.19
N TYR A 136 -8.17 3.63 -8.07
CA TYR A 136 -8.60 2.88 -6.91
C TYR A 136 -8.47 3.81 -5.70
N ILE A 137 -9.57 4.13 -5.06
CA ILE A 137 -9.55 4.83 -3.78
C ILE A 137 -9.08 3.82 -2.74
N VAL A 138 -8.04 4.19 -2.03
CA VAL A 138 -7.33 3.30 -1.12
C VAL A 138 -7.31 3.80 0.33
N GLY A 139 -7.89 4.99 0.56
CA GLY A 139 -8.02 5.55 1.89
C GLY A 139 -8.52 6.99 1.89
N SER A 140 -8.71 7.53 3.08
CA SER A 140 -8.96 8.95 3.34
C SER A 140 -8.28 9.38 4.65
N ASP A 141 -8.45 10.64 5.04
CA ASP A 141 -8.03 11.10 6.37
C ASP A 141 -8.85 10.44 7.51
N THR A 142 -10.01 9.85 7.18
CA THR A 142 -10.81 9.01 8.08
C THR A 142 -10.49 7.53 7.85
N GLN A 143 -10.55 6.73 8.92
CA GLN A 143 -10.36 5.29 8.81
C GLN A 143 -11.49 4.65 7.97
N LEU A 144 -11.13 3.85 6.97
CA LEU A 144 -12.06 3.07 6.15
C LEU A 144 -11.71 1.58 6.30
N GLN A 145 -12.62 0.77 6.82
CA GLN A 145 -12.42 -0.66 7.10
C GLN A 145 -13.43 -1.56 6.40
N GLU A 146 -14.60 -1.05 6.05
CA GLU A 146 -15.66 -1.81 5.40
C GLU A 146 -16.17 -1.09 4.15
N ALA A 147 -16.75 -1.85 3.22
CA ALA A 147 -17.29 -1.33 1.96
C ALA A 147 -18.17 -0.09 2.14
N GLY A 148 -19.00 -0.09 3.21
CA GLY A 148 -19.95 0.97 3.56
C GLY A 148 -19.30 2.27 4.04
N ASP A 149 -18.08 2.23 4.56
CA ASP A 149 -17.45 3.39 5.19
C ASP A 149 -17.19 4.52 4.21
N LEU A 150 -16.81 4.20 2.97
CA LEU A 150 -16.63 5.22 1.93
C LEU A 150 -17.97 5.92 1.62
N TYR A 151 -19.07 5.17 1.54
CA TYR A 151 -20.39 5.74 1.29
C TYR A 151 -20.83 6.65 2.44
N ASN A 152 -20.68 6.18 3.68
CA ASN A 152 -20.96 6.96 4.89
C ASN A 152 -20.13 8.25 4.93
N LEU A 153 -18.85 8.19 4.56
CA LEU A 153 -17.96 9.35 4.50
C LEU A 153 -18.44 10.37 3.45
N ILE A 154 -18.80 9.90 2.25
CA ILE A 154 -19.29 10.75 1.16
C ILE A 154 -20.59 11.47 1.57
N GLU A 155 -21.53 10.76 2.19
CA GLU A 155 -22.80 11.33 2.65
C GLU A 155 -22.59 12.35 3.78
N ALA A 156 -21.73 12.04 4.76
CA ALA A 156 -21.46 12.92 5.89
C ALA A 156 -20.78 14.25 5.48
N PHE A 157 -20.10 14.26 4.34
CA PHE A 157 -19.37 15.41 3.80
C PHE A 157 -20.05 16.02 2.57
N ASP A 158 -21.37 15.87 2.41
CA ASP A 158 -22.10 16.55 1.34
C ASP A 158 -21.87 18.08 1.38
N GLY A 159 -21.42 18.62 0.25
CA GLY A 159 -21.02 20.02 0.10
C GLY A 159 -19.66 20.41 0.71
N LYS A 160 -18.88 19.45 1.24
CA LYS A 160 -17.58 19.71 1.89
C LYS A 160 -16.43 18.93 1.21
N PRO A 161 -15.22 19.50 1.13
CA PRO A 161 -14.10 18.79 0.54
C PRO A 161 -13.65 17.61 1.41
N ILE A 162 -13.46 16.46 0.78
CA ILE A 162 -12.87 15.23 1.34
C ILE A 162 -11.53 14.99 0.66
N ARG A 163 -10.52 14.64 1.45
CA ARG A 163 -9.23 14.17 0.94
C ARG A 163 -9.25 12.65 0.78
N LEU A 164 -9.11 12.18 -0.45
CA LEU A 164 -8.97 10.78 -0.79
C LEU A 164 -7.53 10.48 -1.22
N TYR A 165 -7.05 9.30 -0.86
CA TYR A 165 -5.82 8.73 -1.39
C TYR A 165 -6.19 7.76 -2.49
N VAL A 166 -5.64 7.98 -3.69
CA VAL A 166 -6.02 7.26 -4.91
C VAL A 166 -4.80 6.66 -5.55
N TYR A 167 -4.79 5.33 -5.71
CA TYR A 167 -3.83 4.60 -6.52
C TYR A 167 -4.30 4.59 -7.98
N SER A 168 -3.38 4.84 -8.92
CA SER A 168 -3.65 4.69 -10.34
C SER A 168 -2.84 3.55 -10.93
N THR A 169 -3.51 2.61 -11.58
CA THR A 169 -2.87 1.51 -12.32
C THR A 169 -2.08 2.00 -13.55
N GLU A 170 -2.45 3.15 -14.10
CA GLU A 170 -1.77 3.75 -15.26
C GLU A 170 -0.38 4.28 -14.89
N THR A 171 -0.26 4.94 -13.74
CA THR A 171 0.99 5.55 -13.28
C THR A 171 1.74 4.71 -12.24
N ASP A 172 1.16 3.57 -11.84
CA ASP A 172 1.60 2.71 -10.72
C ASP A 172 1.99 3.52 -9.47
N SER A 173 1.17 4.54 -9.15
CA SER A 173 1.47 5.48 -8.08
C SER A 173 0.23 6.04 -7.41
N CYS A 174 0.41 6.50 -6.18
CA CYS A 174 -0.66 7.12 -5.39
C CYS A 174 -0.59 8.64 -5.44
N ARG A 175 -1.77 9.25 -5.49
CA ARG A 175 -1.94 10.70 -5.41
C ARG A 175 -3.07 11.06 -4.47
N GLN A 176 -2.99 12.27 -3.96
CA GLN A 176 -4.07 12.87 -3.19
C GLN A 176 -5.08 13.50 -4.15
N VAL A 177 -6.36 13.19 -3.95
CA VAL A 177 -7.47 13.80 -4.67
C VAL A 177 -8.38 14.49 -3.65
N ILE A 178 -8.72 15.75 -3.90
CA ILE A 178 -9.71 16.48 -3.09
C ILE A 178 -11.01 16.48 -3.88
N VAL A 179 -12.02 15.81 -3.34
CA VAL A 179 -13.36 15.74 -3.94
C VAL A 179 -14.36 16.38 -3.02
N THR A 180 -15.27 17.18 -3.58
CA THR A 180 -16.37 17.79 -2.83
C THR A 180 -17.66 17.10 -3.26
N PRO A 181 -18.19 16.13 -2.51
CA PRO A 181 -19.47 15.53 -2.83
C PRO A 181 -20.56 16.59 -2.89
N ASN A 182 -21.52 16.38 -3.78
CA ASN A 182 -22.65 17.27 -3.94
C ASN A 182 -23.85 16.46 -4.39
N SER A 183 -24.82 16.21 -3.51
CA SER A 183 -26.07 15.50 -3.83
C SER A 183 -26.97 16.25 -4.83
N LYS A 184 -26.72 17.54 -5.07
CA LYS A 184 -27.54 18.45 -5.90
C LYS A 184 -26.84 18.86 -7.20
N TRP A 185 -25.81 18.13 -7.63
CA TRP A 185 -25.04 18.45 -8.83
C TRP A 185 -25.79 18.20 -10.15
N GLY A 186 -26.93 17.52 -10.12
CA GLY A 186 -27.82 17.32 -11.27
C GLY A 186 -27.75 15.94 -11.93
N GLY A 187 -26.87 15.04 -11.44
CA GLY A 187 -26.81 13.65 -11.89
C GLY A 187 -27.10 12.64 -10.76
N SER A 188 -26.64 11.40 -10.93
CA SER A 188 -26.85 10.32 -9.97
C SER A 188 -25.81 10.32 -8.84
N GLY A 189 -26.27 10.11 -7.60
CA GLY A 189 -25.43 10.06 -6.40
C GLY A 189 -24.74 11.39 -6.07
N SER A 190 -23.82 11.36 -5.10
CA SER A 190 -23.12 12.56 -4.62
C SER A 190 -21.76 12.80 -5.29
N LEU A 191 -21.19 11.79 -5.95
CA LEU A 191 -19.92 11.89 -6.67
C LEU A 191 -20.07 11.89 -8.20
N GLY A 192 -21.14 11.29 -8.72
CA GLY A 192 -21.30 11.05 -10.16
C GLY A 192 -20.28 10.07 -10.74
N CYS A 193 -19.91 9.05 -9.99
CA CYS A 193 -19.16 7.91 -10.51
C CYS A 193 -19.67 6.59 -9.92
N GLY A 194 -19.49 5.50 -10.65
CA GLY A 194 -19.70 4.15 -10.12
C GLY A 194 -18.52 3.75 -9.22
N ILE A 195 -18.81 3.04 -8.14
CA ILE A 195 -17.80 2.50 -7.23
C ILE A 195 -17.95 0.98 -7.17
N GLY A 196 -16.89 0.27 -7.56
CA GLY A 196 -16.77 -1.17 -7.40
C GLY A 196 -16.07 -1.52 -6.10
N TYR A 197 -16.55 -2.56 -5.41
CA TYR A 197 -15.92 -3.10 -4.20
C TYR A 197 -15.91 -4.62 -4.24
N GLY A 198 -14.93 -5.23 -3.57
CA GLY A 198 -14.83 -6.69 -3.43
C GLY A 198 -13.88 -7.33 -4.43
N TYR A 199 -13.94 -8.66 -4.55
CA TYR A 199 -12.91 -9.48 -5.21
C TYR A 199 -12.55 -9.03 -6.64
N LEU A 200 -13.55 -8.69 -7.46
CA LEU A 200 -13.34 -8.27 -8.86
C LEU A 200 -12.84 -6.82 -9.00
N HIS A 201 -12.76 -6.08 -7.89
CA HIS A 201 -12.43 -4.66 -7.84
C HIS A 201 -11.20 -4.37 -6.99
N ARG A 202 -10.39 -5.41 -6.71
CA ARG A 202 -9.09 -5.25 -6.07
C ARG A 202 -8.05 -4.73 -7.06
N ILE A 203 -6.98 -4.13 -6.55
CA ILE A 203 -5.84 -3.71 -7.36
C ILE A 203 -5.23 -4.95 -8.02
N PRO A 204 -4.98 -4.94 -9.34
CA PRO A 204 -4.37 -6.07 -10.03
C PRO A 204 -3.00 -6.43 -9.44
N SER A 205 -2.84 -7.65 -8.93
CA SER A 205 -1.52 -8.18 -8.60
C SER A 205 -0.82 -8.62 -9.90
N LYS A 206 0.38 -8.11 -10.15
CA LYS A 206 1.23 -8.67 -11.22
C LYS A 206 1.54 -10.12 -10.84
N PRO A 207 1.26 -11.12 -11.67
CA PRO A 207 1.60 -12.50 -11.35
C PRO A 207 3.11 -12.58 -11.15
N GLN A 208 3.54 -13.02 -9.96
CA GLN A 208 4.93 -13.39 -9.74
C GLN A 208 5.27 -14.45 -10.79
N SER A 209 6.27 -14.17 -11.63
CA SER A 209 6.88 -15.19 -12.47
C SER A 209 7.40 -16.27 -11.53
N ALA A 210 6.69 -17.41 -11.46
CA ALA A 210 7.12 -18.57 -10.72
C ALA A 210 8.45 -19.03 -11.32
N SER A 211 9.55 -18.64 -10.69
CA SER A 211 10.88 -19.21 -10.96
C SER A 211 10.85 -20.64 -10.44
N SER A 212 10.51 -21.55 -11.34
CA SER A 212 10.57 -22.99 -11.13
C SER A 212 12.03 -23.42 -11.07
N ASN A 213 12.67 -23.27 -9.90
CA ASN A 213 13.87 -24.03 -9.59
C ASN A 213 13.46 -25.49 -9.31
N VAL A 214 13.26 -26.26 -10.38
CA VAL A 214 13.25 -27.72 -10.30
C VAL A 214 14.69 -28.18 -10.10
N THR A 215 15.11 -28.24 -8.84
CA THR A 215 16.34 -28.94 -8.45
C THR A 215 16.12 -30.43 -8.72
N SER A 216 16.62 -30.91 -9.85
CA SER A 216 16.65 -32.32 -10.19
C SER A 216 17.62 -33.02 -9.25
N LYS A 217 17.12 -33.65 -8.19
CA LYS A 217 17.91 -34.62 -7.42
C LYS A 217 18.01 -35.91 -8.24
N SER A 218 19.22 -36.21 -8.69
CA SER A 218 19.62 -37.52 -9.20
C SER A 218 19.70 -38.51 -8.03
N ASP A 219 18.71 -39.39 -7.89
CA ASP A 219 18.84 -40.60 -7.06
C ASP A 219 19.55 -41.69 -7.88
N GLN A 220 20.81 -41.92 -7.56
CA GLN A 220 21.58 -43.09 -8.00
C GLN A 220 21.85 -43.91 -6.74
N MET A 221 21.10 -45.00 -6.55
CA MET A 221 21.43 -46.02 -5.54
C MET A 221 22.33 -47.10 -6.17
N PRO A 222 23.37 -47.58 -5.47
CA PRO A 222 24.21 -48.67 -5.96
C PRO A 222 23.56 -50.02 -5.64
N ILE A 223 23.62 -50.95 -6.59
CA ILE A 223 23.35 -52.37 -6.32
C ILE A 223 24.67 -53.10 -6.49
N GLU A 224 25.24 -53.54 -5.37
CA GLU A 224 26.33 -54.50 -5.31
C GLU A 224 25.82 -55.72 -4.53
N VAL A 225 25.72 -56.88 -5.19
CA VAL A 225 26.04 -58.19 -4.58
C VAL A 225 26.24 -59.28 -5.66
N SER A 226 27.52 -59.58 -5.91
CA SER A 226 28.20 -60.87 -5.72
C SER A 226 27.56 -62.21 -6.15
N ASN A 227 28.26 -62.89 -7.07
CA ASN A 227 28.60 -64.33 -7.14
C ASN A 227 27.58 -65.40 -6.68
N LEU A 228 26.95 -66.09 -7.65
CA LEU A 228 27.23 -67.49 -8.08
C LEU A 228 26.28 -67.86 -9.22
#